data_AF-A0A969IDS5-F1
#
_entry.id   AF-A0A969IDS5-F1
#
_cell.length_a   1.000
_cell.length_b   1.000
_cell.length_c   1.000
_cell.angle_alpha   90.00
_cell.angle_beta   90.00
_cell.angle_gamma   90.00
#
_symmetry.space_group_name_H-M   'P 1'
#
loop_
_entity.id
_entity.type
_entity.pdbx_description
1 polymer ?
#
loop_
_entity_poly.entity_id
_entity_poly.type
_entity_poly.pdbx_seq_one_letter_code
_entity_poly.pdbx_strand_id
1 'polypeptide(L)'
;WKHLVKSGSQYTIKARHYKKNGELLDVEVNAKTIYLDIIFLLTINDITEKEKLDKKITKAIIKTQEDERRNLGAELHDNIGQILASTQLFLGMAMKAEYNNKEKYLADTRKYLTAAINELRNISHRVYPAFLEQISLPEAINNLLNEINPDGGLTIGFEYDNSLLTEFVSPDMKLNIYRILQEQLKNIQKYSKASKIKN
;
A
#
# COMPACT_ATOMS: atom_id res chain seq x y z
N TRP A 1 45.35 -13.14 7.60
CA TRP A 1 44.78 -12.70 8.90
C TRP A 1 45.77 -11.90 9.74
N LYS A 2 46.38 -10.85 9.16
CA LYS A 2 47.22 -9.89 9.89
C LYS A 2 47.00 -8.52 9.26
N HIS A 3 45.93 -7.84 9.64
CA HIS A 3 45.83 -6.38 9.48
C HIS A 3 44.87 -5.83 10.55
N LEU A 4 45.46 -5.03 11.45
CA LEU A 4 44.88 -3.82 12.05
C LEU A 4 43.64 -4.01 12.94
N VAL A 5 43.85 -4.56 14.13
CA VAL A 5 43.02 -4.18 15.28
C VAL A 5 43.56 -2.83 15.76
N LYS A 6 42.85 -1.74 15.45
CA LYS A 6 43.13 -0.44 16.07
C LYS A 6 42.75 -0.52 17.55
N SER A 7 43.54 0.07 18.43
CA SER A 7 43.24 0.10 19.87
C SER A 7 41.84 0.64 20.14
N GLY A 8 41.05 -0.11 20.93
CA GLY A 8 39.66 0.23 21.25
C GLY A 8 38.60 -0.20 20.22
N SER A 9 38.95 -1.04 19.23
CA SER A 9 38.00 -1.53 18.23
C SER A 9 36.99 -2.52 18.85
N GLN A 10 35.71 -2.30 18.59
CA GLN A 10 34.63 -3.25 18.87
C GLN A 10 34.22 -3.95 17.57
N TYR A 11 34.10 -5.27 17.62
CA TYR A 11 33.64 -6.09 16.51
C TYR A 11 32.39 -6.85 16.91
N THR A 12 31.39 -6.84 16.03
CA THR A 12 30.18 -7.63 16.17
C THR A 12 30.07 -8.57 14.97
N ILE A 13 29.96 -9.87 15.23
CA ILE A 13 29.87 -10.90 14.20
C ILE A 13 28.69 -11.80 14.52
N LYS A 14 27.86 -12.09 13.52
CA LYS A 14 26.86 -13.16 13.61
C LYS A 14 27.50 -14.48 13.16
N ALA A 15 27.34 -15.51 13.96
CA ALA A 15 27.91 -16.84 13.71
C ALA A 15 26.90 -17.94 14.04
N ARG A 16 27.18 -19.15 13.56
CA ARG A 16 26.40 -20.35 13.85
C ARG A 16 27.21 -21.29 14.74
N HIS A 17 26.70 -21.57 15.94
CA HIS A 17 27.36 -22.42 16.94
C HIS A 17 26.54 -23.69 17.18
N TYR A 18 27.19 -24.73 17.70
CA TYR A 18 26.52 -25.95 18.14
C TYR A 18 26.62 -26.07 19.67
N LYS A 19 25.50 -26.36 20.33
CA LYS A 19 25.48 -26.79 21.72
C LYS A 19 26.11 -28.19 21.85
N LYS A 20 26.49 -28.58 23.06
CA LYS A 20 27.04 -29.93 23.35
C LYS A 20 26.09 -31.08 22.95
N ASN A 21 24.78 -30.82 22.93
CA ASN A 21 23.74 -31.77 22.50
C ASN A 21 23.54 -31.79 20.96
N GLY A 22 24.32 -31.02 20.18
CA GLY A 22 24.22 -30.92 18.72
C GLY A 22 23.19 -29.91 18.20
N GLU A 23 22.48 -29.20 19.06
CA GLU A 23 21.52 -28.17 18.64
C GLU A 23 22.24 -26.95 18.05
N LEU A 24 21.78 -26.48 16.90
CA LEU A 24 22.33 -25.30 16.21
C LEU A 24 21.75 -24.00 16.81
N LEU A 25 22.63 -23.06 17.12
CA LEU A 25 22.31 -21.71 17.58
C LEU A 25 22.81 -20.67 16.58
N ASP A 26 21.98 -19.68 16.29
CA ASP A 26 22.44 -18.42 15.73
C ASP A 26 22.88 -17.53 16.91
N VAL A 27 24.13 -17.07 16.90
CA VAL A 27 24.69 -16.25 17.97
C VAL A 27 25.26 -14.94 17.43
N GLU A 28 25.15 -13.89 18.24
CA GLU A 28 25.87 -12.64 18.04
C GLU A 28 27.06 -12.61 18.99
N VAL A 29 28.25 -12.58 18.43
CA VAL A 29 29.52 -12.49 19.16
C VAL A 29 30.01 -11.07 19.09
N ASN A 30 30.07 -10.41 20.24
CA ASN A 30 30.67 -9.09 20.39
C ASN A 30 32.06 -9.25 21.04
N ALA A 31 33.08 -8.70 20.38
CA ALA A 31 34.46 -8.73 20.84
C ALA A 31 34.96 -7.31 21.06
N LYS A 32 35.53 -7.03 22.23
CA LYS A 32 36.12 -5.73 22.58
C LYS A 32 37.48 -5.93 23.26
N THR A 33 38.48 -5.15 22.89
CA THR A 33 39.77 -5.13 23.61
C THR A 33 39.69 -4.26 24.86
N ILE A 34 40.27 -4.72 25.98
CA ILE A 34 40.23 -4.01 27.27
C ILE A 34 41.62 -3.67 27.82
N TYR A 35 42.66 -4.46 27.56
CA TYR A 35 44.02 -4.20 28.05
C TYR A 35 45.08 -4.40 26.98
N LEU A 36 45.78 -3.31 26.61
CA LEU A 36 46.90 -3.28 25.64
C LEU A 36 46.63 -4.03 24.33
N ASP A 37 45.37 -4.19 23.93
CA ASP A 37 44.92 -5.03 22.81
C ASP A 37 45.33 -6.52 22.91
N ILE A 38 45.65 -6.98 24.12
CA ILE A 38 46.00 -8.38 24.44
C ILE A 38 44.80 -9.12 25.04
N ILE A 39 44.01 -8.45 25.87
CA ILE A 39 42.82 -9.05 26.51
C ILE A 39 41.57 -8.68 25.73
N PHE A 40 40.81 -9.70 25.34
CA PHE A 40 39.52 -9.59 24.67
C PHE A 40 38.39 -9.92 25.66
N LEU A 41 37.40 -9.04 25.76
CA LEU A 41 36.09 -9.36 26.31
C LEU A 41 35.20 -9.85 25.18
N LEU A 42 34.66 -11.06 25.36
CA LEU A 42 33.73 -11.69 24.44
C LEU A 42 32.37 -11.82 25.11
N THR A 43 31.31 -11.30 24.48
CA THR A 43 29.93 -11.64 24.84
C THR A 43 29.29 -12.39 23.68
N ILE A 44 28.56 -13.46 24.01
CA ILE A 44 27.89 -14.33 23.06
C ILE A 44 26.42 -14.34 23.43
N ASN A 45 25.59 -13.74 22.58
CA ASN A 45 24.16 -13.69 22.76
C ASN A 45 23.49 -14.69 21.82
N ASP A 46 22.63 -15.56 22.36
CA ASP A 46 21.76 -16.41 21.54
C ASP A 46 20.68 -15.53 20.88
N ILE A 47 20.67 -15.49 19.55
CA ILE A 47 19.73 -14.73 18.74
C ILE A 47 18.82 -15.65 17.92
N THR A 48 18.80 -16.95 18.20
CA THR A 48 18.10 -17.98 17.41
C THR A 48 16.61 -17.69 17.28
N GLU A 49 15.92 -17.41 18.39
CA GLU A 49 14.49 -17.11 18.37
C GLU A 49 14.18 -15.77 17.69
N LYS A 50 15.06 -14.78 17.85
CA LYS A 50 14.96 -13.49 17.16
C LYS A 50 15.08 -13.67 15.64
N GLU A 51 16.12 -14.37 15.17
CA GLU A 51 16.33 -14.66 13.75
C GLU A 51 15.21 -15.50 13.14
N LYS A 52 14.66 -16.48 13.88
CA LYS A 52 13.49 -17.25 13.46
C LYS A 52 12.25 -16.37 13.31
N LEU A 53 12.02 -15.48 14.27
CA LEU A 53 10.89 -14.55 14.24
C LEU A 53 11.03 -13.57 13.07
N ASP A 54 12.20 -12.96 12.92
CA ASP A 54 12.50 -12.04 11.82
C ASP A 54 12.27 -12.72 10.47
N LYS A 55 12.79 -13.95 10.27
CA LYS A 55 12.54 -14.74 9.05
C LYS A 55 11.05 -15.04 8.83
N LYS A 56 10.29 -15.36 9.89
CA LYS A 56 8.84 -15.59 9.79
C LYS A 56 8.11 -14.31 9.38
N ILE A 57 8.45 -13.17 9.98
CA ILE A 57 7.87 -11.87 9.65
C ILE A 57 8.20 -11.50 8.20
N THR A 58 9.46 -11.59 7.77
CA THR A 58 9.85 -11.33 6.39
C THR A 58 9.11 -12.22 5.40
N LYS A 59 8.99 -13.52 5.69
CA LYS A 59 8.22 -14.45 4.85
C LYS A 59 6.74 -14.09 4.79
N ALA A 60 6.15 -13.70 5.92
CA ALA A 60 4.76 -13.26 5.97
C ALA A 60 4.56 -11.99 5.14
N ILE A 61 5.45 -11.00 5.25
CA ILE A 61 5.42 -9.76 4.46
C ILE A 61 5.50 -10.08 2.96
N ILE A 62 6.49 -10.89 2.54
CA ILE A 62 6.66 -11.27 1.13
C ILE A 62 5.40 -11.98 0.62
N LYS A 63 4.89 -12.95 1.39
CA LYS A 63 3.70 -13.69 1.01
C LYS A 63 2.48 -12.77 0.87
N THR A 64 2.25 -11.89 1.84
CA THR A 64 1.14 -10.91 1.78
C THR A 64 1.28 -10.01 0.56
N GLN A 65 2.49 -9.55 0.25
CA GLN A 65 2.74 -8.70 -0.92
C GLN A 65 2.53 -9.46 -2.24
N GLU A 66 2.93 -10.73 -2.33
CA GLU A 66 2.67 -11.57 -3.50
C GLU A 66 1.18 -11.87 -3.68
N ASP A 67 0.47 -12.20 -2.60
CA ASP A 67 -0.97 -12.44 -2.60
C ASP A 67 -1.73 -11.17 -3.02
N GLU A 68 -1.35 -10.00 -2.50
CA GLU A 68 -1.93 -8.71 -2.89
C GLU A 68 -1.68 -8.41 -4.38
N ARG A 69 -0.44 -8.61 -4.86
CA ARG A 69 -0.09 -8.41 -6.27
C ARG A 69 -0.86 -9.36 -7.20
N ARG A 70 -1.08 -10.61 -6.77
CA ARG A 70 -1.90 -11.59 -7.51
C ARG A 70 -3.37 -11.17 -7.56
N ASN A 71 -3.92 -10.74 -6.42
CA ASN A 71 -5.31 -10.28 -6.33
C ASN A 71 -5.54 -9.04 -7.20
N LEU A 72 -4.62 -8.06 -7.17
CA LEU A 72 -4.68 -6.88 -8.03
C LEU A 72 -4.62 -7.23 -9.51
N GLY A 73 -3.76 -8.18 -9.89
CA GLY A 73 -3.69 -8.68 -11.27
C GLY A 73 -5.00 -9.31 -11.73
N ALA A 74 -5.64 -10.10 -10.86
CA ALA A 74 -6.95 -10.70 -11.14
C ALA A 74 -8.06 -9.64 -11.25
N GLU A 75 -8.13 -8.68 -10.32
CA GLU A 75 -9.13 -7.61 -10.33
C GLU A 75 -8.98 -6.72 -11.58
N LEU A 76 -7.75 -6.35 -11.96
CA LEU A 76 -7.48 -5.62 -13.19
C LEU A 76 -7.93 -6.40 -14.42
N HIS A 77 -7.57 -7.68 -14.52
CA HIS A 77 -7.93 -8.51 -15.66
C HIS A 77 -9.46 -8.68 -15.78
N ASP A 78 -10.12 -9.03 -14.69
CA ASP A 78 -11.53 -9.39 -14.70
C ASP A 78 -12.44 -8.17 -14.78
N ASN A 79 -12.22 -7.12 -13.97
CA ASN A 79 -13.09 -5.94 -13.99
C ASN A 79 -12.80 -5.05 -15.21
N ILE A 80 -11.56 -4.56 -15.34
CA ILE A 80 -11.23 -3.61 -16.42
C ILE A 80 -11.29 -4.30 -17.78
N GLY A 81 -10.80 -5.54 -17.89
CA GLY A 81 -10.84 -6.30 -19.13
C GLY A 81 -12.25 -6.47 -19.68
N GLN A 82 -13.23 -6.78 -18.83
CA GLN A 82 -14.63 -6.93 -19.24
C GLN A 82 -15.26 -5.61 -19.69
N ILE A 83 -14.99 -4.51 -18.98
CA ILE A 83 -15.52 -3.18 -19.33
C ILE A 83 -14.92 -2.71 -20.67
N LEU A 84 -13.62 -2.93 -20.90
CA LEU A 84 -12.97 -2.58 -22.16
C LEU A 84 -13.44 -3.46 -23.33
N ALA A 85 -13.67 -4.76 -23.11
CA ALA A 85 -14.26 -5.64 -24.12
C ALA A 85 -15.66 -5.15 -24.53
N SER A 86 -16.48 -4.75 -23.56
CA SER A 86 -17.79 -4.13 -23.83
C SER A 86 -17.63 -2.84 -24.62
N THR A 87 -16.70 -1.97 -24.22
CA THR A 87 -16.39 -0.72 -24.94
C THR A 87 -16.02 -0.98 -26.40
N GLN A 88 -15.16 -1.98 -26.67
CA GLN A 88 -14.79 -2.37 -28.04
C GLN A 88 -15.98 -2.89 -28.84
N LEU A 89 -16.86 -3.69 -28.22
CA LEU A 89 -18.05 -4.22 -28.87
C LEU A 89 -19.02 -3.10 -29.29
N PHE A 90 -19.32 -2.16 -28.40
CA PHE A 90 -20.21 -1.03 -28.69
C PHE A 90 -19.60 -0.08 -29.74
N LEU A 91 -18.29 0.14 -29.70
CA LEU A 91 -17.59 0.91 -30.72
C LEU A 91 -17.69 0.23 -32.09
N GLY A 92 -17.48 -1.09 -32.15
CA GLY A 92 -17.62 -1.87 -33.38
C GLY A 92 -19.04 -1.84 -33.96
N MET A 93 -20.06 -1.87 -33.09
CA MET A 93 -21.46 -1.68 -33.51
C MET A 93 -21.70 -0.27 -34.04
N ALA A 94 -21.18 0.77 -33.38
CA ALA A 94 -21.28 2.16 -33.84
C ALA A 94 -20.65 2.38 -35.22
N MET A 95 -19.54 1.69 -35.52
CA MET A 95 -18.87 1.77 -36.83
C MET A 95 -19.71 1.16 -37.96
N LYS A 96 -20.56 0.18 -37.67
CA LYS A 96 -21.38 -0.54 -38.66
C LYS A 96 -22.86 -0.10 -38.68
N ALA A 97 -23.28 0.71 -37.71
CA ALA A 97 -24.67 1.11 -37.55
C ALA A 97 -25.10 2.21 -38.52
N GLU A 98 -26.34 2.11 -39.00
CA GLU A 98 -27.04 3.22 -39.65
C GLU A 98 -27.26 4.39 -38.67
N TYR A 99 -27.47 5.59 -39.22
CA TYR A 99 -27.46 6.86 -38.49
C TYR A 99 -28.30 6.83 -37.19
N ASN A 100 -29.50 6.25 -37.25
CA ASN A 100 -30.46 6.22 -36.13
C ASN A 100 -30.00 5.38 -34.93
N ASN A 101 -29.13 4.39 -35.13
CA ASN A 101 -28.62 3.53 -34.05
C ASN A 101 -27.20 3.92 -33.61
N LYS A 102 -26.50 4.70 -34.44
CA LYS A 102 -25.10 5.08 -34.22
C LYS A 102 -24.91 5.91 -32.95
N GLU A 103 -25.81 6.87 -32.70
CA GLU A 103 -25.73 7.76 -31.54
C GLU A 103 -25.86 7.00 -30.21
N LYS A 104 -26.78 6.02 -30.16
CA LYS A 104 -26.94 5.13 -29.00
C LYS A 104 -25.67 4.33 -28.72
N TYR A 105 -25.08 3.70 -29.74
CA TYR A 105 -23.87 2.90 -29.54
C TYR A 105 -22.65 3.74 -29.16
N LEU A 106 -22.54 4.98 -29.66
CA LEU A 106 -21.50 5.92 -29.21
C LEU A 106 -21.71 6.35 -27.76
N ALA A 107 -22.96 6.59 -27.33
CA ALA A 107 -23.27 6.91 -25.94
C ALA A 107 -22.92 5.74 -25.00
N ASP A 108 -23.27 4.51 -25.37
CA ASP A 108 -22.89 3.31 -24.61
C ASP A 108 -21.36 3.13 -24.57
N THR A 109 -20.67 3.34 -25.69
CA THR A 109 -19.19 3.30 -25.75
C THR A 109 -18.58 4.29 -24.76
N ARG A 110 -19.06 5.54 -24.76
CA ARG A 110 -18.60 6.57 -23.83
C ARG A 110 -18.86 6.17 -22.38
N LYS A 111 -20.04 5.63 -22.08
CA LYS A 111 -20.40 5.16 -20.74
C LYS A 111 -19.43 4.08 -20.22
N TYR A 112 -19.19 3.02 -21.01
CA TYR A 112 -18.27 1.96 -20.60
C TYR A 112 -16.82 2.44 -20.51
N LEU A 113 -16.38 3.31 -21.41
CA LEU A 113 -15.05 3.91 -21.32
C LEU A 113 -14.88 4.73 -20.03
N THR A 114 -15.86 5.55 -19.67
CA THR A 114 -15.85 6.29 -18.40
C THR A 114 -15.82 5.34 -17.20
N ALA A 115 -16.59 4.25 -17.23
CA ALA A 115 -16.56 3.24 -16.18
C ALA A 115 -15.17 2.59 -16.04
N ALA A 116 -14.49 2.25 -17.15
CA ALA A 116 -13.15 1.67 -17.13
C ALA A 116 -12.11 2.65 -16.54
N ILE A 117 -12.20 3.93 -16.91
CA ILE A 117 -11.31 4.98 -16.37
C ILE A 117 -11.50 5.12 -14.86
N ASN A 118 -12.75 5.12 -14.38
CA ASN A 118 -13.04 5.22 -12.96
C ASN A 118 -12.56 3.99 -12.20
N GLU A 119 -12.75 2.78 -12.74
CA GLU A 119 -12.27 1.54 -12.11
C GLU A 119 -10.74 1.49 -12.04
N LEU A 120 -10.05 1.91 -13.11
CA LEU A 120 -8.60 2.03 -13.13
C LEU A 120 -8.09 3.02 -12.08
N ARG A 121 -8.77 4.17 -11.93
CA ARG A 121 -8.45 5.17 -10.91
C ARG A 121 -8.64 4.59 -9.51
N ASN A 122 -9.76 3.90 -9.26
CA ASN A 122 -10.06 3.26 -7.98
C ASN A 122 -9.01 2.20 -7.59
N ILE A 123 -8.57 1.38 -8.55
CA ILE A 123 -7.50 0.41 -8.31
C ILE A 123 -6.17 1.14 -8.08
N SER A 124 -5.85 2.15 -8.89
CA SER A 124 -4.59 2.91 -8.74
C SER A 124 -4.49 3.60 -7.38
N HIS A 125 -5.57 4.20 -6.88
CA HIS A 125 -5.62 4.81 -5.55
C HIS A 125 -5.42 3.79 -4.41
N ARG A 126 -5.87 2.54 -4.60
CA ARG A 126 -5.65 1.45 -3.64
C ARG A 126 -4.18 0.98 -3.62
N VAL A 127 -3.57 0.86 -4.79
CA VAL A 127 -2.23 0.27 -4.97
C VAL A 127 -1.10 1.28 -4.73
N TYR A 128 -1.28 2.52 -5.17
CA TYR A 128 -0.23 3.52 -5.15
C TYR A 128 -0.77 4.85 -4.62
N PRO A 129 -0.63 5.09 -3.31
CA PRO A 129 -1.07 6.34 -2.72
C PRO A 129 -0.19 7.54 -3.10
N ALA A 130 0.81 7.43 -3.99
CA ALA A 130 1.66 8.59 -4.32
C ALA A 130 0.90 9.71 -5.03
N PHE A 131 -0.35 9.48 -5.48
CA PHE A 131 -1.22 10.60 -5.84
C PHE A 131 -1.41 11.57 -4.66
N LEU A 132 -1.42 11.08 -3.41
CA LEU A 132 -1.45 11.87 -2.17
C LEU A 132 -0.19 12.70 -1.96
N GLU A 133 0.94 12.34 -2.58
CA GLU A 133 2.15 13.16 -2.54
C GLU A 133 1.99 14.42 -3.42
N GLN A 134 1.16 14.35 -4.46
CA GLN A 134 0.99 15.42 -5.45
C GLN A 134 -0.17 16.38 -5.17
N ILE A 135 -1.11 16.00 -4.29
CA ILE A 135 -2.29 16.81 -3.96
C ILE A 135 -2.34 17.16 -2.47
N SER A 136 -3.06 18.23 -2.11
CA SER A 136 -3.26 18.60 -0.70
C SER A 136 -4.14 17.58 0.04
N LEU A 137 -4.03 17.48 1.38
CA LEU A 137 -4.89 16.57 2.15
C LEU A 137 -6.39 16.87 1.96
N PRO A 138 -6.84 18.14 1.97
CA PRO A 138 -8.25 18.45 1.72
C PRO A 138 -8.71 18.03 0.31
N GLU A 139 -7.87 18.21 -0.69
CA GLU A 139 -8.16 17.76 -2.06
C GLU A 139 -8.27 16.24 -2.16
N ALA A 140 -7.40 15.50 -1.48
CA ALA A 140 -7.47 14.05 -1.39
C ALA A 140 -8.78 13.57 -0.73
N ILE A 141 -9.20 14.22 0.34
CA ILE A 141 -10.46 13.90 1.03
C ILE A 141 -11.64 14.22 0.12
N ASN A 142 -11.62 15.35 -0.58
CA ASN A 142 -12.70 15.72 -1.50
C ASN A 142 -12.85 14.70 -2.65
N ASN A 143 -11.74 14.19 -3.18
CA ASN A 143 -11.75 13.11 -4.17
C ASN A 143 -12.39 11.83 -3.60
N LEU A 144 -12.03 11.44 -2.37
CA LEU A 144 -12.61 10.28 -1.70
C LEU A 144 -14.13 10.42 -1.47
N LEU A 145 -14.61 11.63 -1.14
CA LEU A 145 -16.04 11.89 -0.96
C LEU A 145 -16.81 11.83 -2.29
N ASN A 146 -16.19 12.29 -3.39
CA ASN A 146 -16.77 12.16 -4.72
C ASN A 146 -16.82 10.70 -5.19
N GLU A 147 -15.80 9.90 -4.86
CA GLU A 147 -15.76 8.46 -5.19
C GLU A 147 -16.88 7.68 -4.49
N ILE A 148 -17.21 8.03 -3.24
CA ILE A 148 -18.25 7.30 -2.50
C ILE A 148 -19.68 7.78 -2.79
N ASN A 149 -19.81 8.94 -3.43
CA ASN A 149 -21.09 9.55 -3.75
C ASN A 149 -21.20 9.97 -5.23
N PRO A 150 -20.97 9.05 -6.18
CA PRO A 150 -20.89 9.39 -7.61
C PRO A 150 -22.21 9.93 -8.16
N ASP A 151 -23.34 9.45 -7.64
CA ASP A 151 -24.69 9.85 -8.08
C ASP A 151 -25.30 10.98 -7.21
N GLY A 152 -24.57 11.50 -6.22
CA GLY A 152 -25.05 12.57 -5.34
C GLY A 152 -26.16 12.17 -4.38
N GLY A 153 -26.40 10.86 -4.16
CA GLY A 153 -27.45 10.36 -3.28
C GLY A 153 -27.22 10.61 -1.78
N LEU A 154 -25.98 10.92 -1.39
CA LEU A 154 -25.61 11.30 -0.03
C LEU A 154 -25.43 12.80 0.08
N THR A 155 -25.98 13.41 1.14
CA THR A 155 -25.60 14.76 1.53
C THR A 155 -24.34 14.70 2.39
N ILE A 156 -23.24 15.24 1.87
CA ILE A 156 -21.92 15.24 2.52
C ILE A 156 -21.53 16.69 2.81
N GLY A 157 -21.26 17.00 4.09
CA GLY A 157 -20.57 18.22 4.49
C GLY A 157 -19.12 17.89 4.85
N PHE A 158 -18.18 18.63 4.26
CA PHE A 158 -16.75 18.56 4.58
C PHE A 158 -16.27 19.96 4.96
N GLU A 159 -15.89 20.13 6.22
CA GLU A 159 -15.38 21.40 6.76
C GLU A 159 -13.92 21.22 7.19
N TYR A 160 -13.04 22.13 6.78
CA TYR A 160 -11.63 22.13 7.19
C TYR A 160 -11.11 23.57 7.30
N ASP A 161 -10.09 23.77 8.14
CA ASP A 161 -9.41 25.05 8.23
C ASP A 161 -8.47 25.24 7.03
N ASN A 162 -8.60 26.35 6.32
CA ASN A 162 -7.75 26.71 5.18
C ASN A 162 -6.28 26.87 5.57
N SER A 163 -5.97 27.11 6.85
CA SER A 163 -4.58 27.11 7.35
C SER A 163 -3.87 25.75 7.14
N LEU A 164 -4.64 24.65 7.07
CA LEU A 164 -4.13 23.29 6.80
C LEU A 164 -3.67 23.09 5.35
N LEU A 165 -4.00 24.01 4.43
CA LEU A 165 -3.46 23.99 3.06
C LEU A 165 -1.99 24.44 3.03
N THR A 166 -1.55 25.18 4.06
CA THR A 166 -0.20 25.74 4.17
C THR A 166 0.69 25.00 5.18
N GLU A 167 0.13 24.18 6.07
CA GLU A 167 0.90 23.34 6.98
C GLU A 167 1.47 22.09 6.31
N PHE A 168 2.72 21.75 6.63
CA PHE A 168 3.41 20.60 6.08
C PHE A 168 2.96 19.32 6.80
N VAL A 169 1.92 18.67 6.30
CA VAL A 169 1.53 17.31 6.74
C VAL A 169 2.46 16.30 6.08
N SER A 170 3.13 15.45 6.87
CA SER A 170 4.01 14.42 6.30
C SER A 170 3.24 13.45 5.40
N PRO A 171 3.86 12.88 4.35
CA PRO A 171 3.22 11.92 3.45
C PRO A 171 2.59 10.73 4.20
N ASP A 172 3.29 10.19 5.21
CA ASP A 172 2.79 9.09 6.04
C ASP A 172 1.54 9.47 6.82
N MET A 173 1.50 10.67 7.40
CA MET A 173 0.35 11.14 8.16
C MET A 173 -0.84 11.40 7.24
N LYS A 174 -0.61 11.99 6.07
CA LYS A 174 -1.64 12.18 5.03
C LYS A 174 -2.23 10.85 4.59
N LEU A 175 -1.38 9.84 4.33
CA LEU A 175 -1.80 8.50 3.95
C LEU A 175 -2.63 7.82 5.05
N ASN A 176 -2.21 7.92 6.31
CA ASN A 176 -2.93 7.33 7.43
C ASN A 176 -4.31 7.97 7.60
N ILE A 177 -4.41 9.30 7.54
CA ILE A 177 -5.69 10.02 7.61
C ILE A 177 -6.60 9.59 6.45
N TYR A 178 -6.06 9.54 5.23
CA TYR A 178 -6.80 9.11 4.05
C TYR A 178 -7.35 7.68 4.20
N ARG A 179 -6.54 6.73 4.66
CA ARG A 179 -6.95 5.33 4.90
C ARG A 179 -8.02 5.20 5.98
N ILE A 180 -7.90 5.95 7.07
CA ILE A 180 -8.91 5.98 8.13
C ILE A 180 -10.24 6.46 7.57
N LEU A 181 -10.24 7.59 6.85
CA LEU A 181 -11.47 8.13 6.25
C LEU A 181 -12.05 7.17 5.21
N GLN A 182 -11.22 6.53 4.38
CA GLN A 182 -11.66 5.56 3.37
C GLN A 182 -12.42 4.39 4.00
N GLU A 183 -11.86 3.76 5.04
CA GLU A 183 -12.50 2.62 5.70
C GLU A 183 -13.79 3.05 6.42
N GLN A 184 -13.77 4.22 7.07
CA GLN A 184 -14.96 4.76 7.74
C GLN A 184 -16.09 5.05 6.74
N LEU A 185 -15.79 5.72 5.63
CA LEU A 185 -16.76 6.02 4.59
C LEU A 185 -17.31 4.72 3.96
N LYS A 186 -16.45 3.74 3.69
CA LYS A 186 -16.86 2.42 3.20
C LYS A 186 -17.79 1.71 4.17
N ASN A 187 -17.48 1.76 5.46
CA ASN A 187 -18.35 1.20 6.51
C ASN A 187 -19.70 1.91 6.57
N ILE A 188 -19.72 3.25 6.43
CA ILE A 188 -20.96 4.02 6.34
C ILE A 188 -21.78 3.59 5.12
N GLN A 189 -21.18 3.52 3.93
CA GLN A 189 -21.88 3.12 2.71
C GLN A 189 -22.45 1.69 2.79
N LYS A 190 -21.70 0.76 3.40
CA LYS A 190 -22.07 -0.65 3.47
C LYS A 190 -23.07 -0.98 4.57
N TYR A 191 -22.98 -0.32 5.72
CA TYR A 191 -23.75 -0.69 6.93
C TYR A 191 -24.74 0.36 7.39
N SER A 192 -24.58 1.62 6.99
CA SER A 192 -25.53 2.65 7.37
C SER A 192 -26.58 2.81 6.29
N LYS A 193 -27.86 2.77 6.67
CA LYS A 193 -28.93 3.42 5.88
C LYS A 193 -28.88 4.95 6.04
N ALA A 194 -27.69 5.53 6.23
CA ALA A 194 -27.57 6.96 6.52
C ALA A 194 -27.74 7.76 5.23
N SER A 195 -28.68 8.69 5.26
CA SER A 195 -28.91 9.66 4.18
C SER A 195 -28.05 10.91 4.31
N LYS A 196 -27.28 11.06 5.39
CA LYS A 196 -26.50 12.26 5.70
C LYS A 196 -25.21 11.93 6.43
N ILE A 197 -24.09 12.46 5.92
CA ILE A 197 -22.75 12.34 6.52
C ILE A 197 -22.28 13.77 6.82
N LYS A 198 -21.85 14.01 8.06
CA LYS A 198 -21.26 15.28 8.47
C LYS A 198 -19.95 14.98 9.19
N ASN A 199 -18.83 15.43 8.63
CA ASN A 199 -17.50 15.36 9.25
C ASN A 199 -16.77 16.67 9.02
#